data_AF-A0A7C9APS9-F1
#
_entry.id   AF-A0A7C9APS9-F1
#
_cell.length_a   1.000
_cell.length_b   1.000
_cell.length_c   1.000
_cell.angle_alpha   90.00
_cell.angle_beta   90.00
_cell.angle_gamma   90.00
#
_symmetry.space_group_name_H-M   'P 1'
#
loop_
_entity.id
_entity.type
_entity.pdbx_description
1 polymer ?
#
loop_
_entity_poly.entity_id
_entity_poly.type
_entity_poly.pdbx_seq_one_letter_code
_entity_poly.pdbx_strand_id
1 'polypeptide(L)'
;SLERSLSLLSLPSPMIMETMQLSIIALISIACLMMSCSMVHATYTSITRHYKFDIKMQNVTRLCSTKSIVTVNGQFPGPRVVAREGDRLVIKVANHVQNNITIHWHGIR
;
A
#
# COMPACT_ATOMS: atom_id res chain seq x y z
N SER A 1 -15.37 20.34 63.98
CA SER A 1 -16.14 19.39 63.15
C SER A 1 -15.61 19.26 61.71
N LEU A 2 -14.31 19.47 61.44
CA LEU A 2 -13.75 19.28 60.09
C LEU A 2 -12.41 18.50 60.05
N GLU A 3 -11.81 18.18 61.19
CA GLU A 3 -10.49 17.51 61.23
C GLU A 3 -10.58 15.98 61.29
N ARG A 4 -11.74 15.40 61.62
CA ARG A 4 -11.96 13.94 61.66
C ARG A 4 -12.33 13.32 60.31
N SER A 5 -12.55 14.12 59.27
CA SER A 5 -12.89 13.62 57.92
C SER A 5 -11.69 13.43 57.01
N LEU A 6 -10.48 13.85 57.41
CA LEU A 6 -9.27 13.77 56.57
C LEU A 6 -8.43 12.50 56.82
N SER A 7 -8.69 11.75 57.88
CA SER A 7 -7.97 10.50 58.21
C SER A 7 -8.42 9.26 57.42
N LEU A 8 -9.40 9.41 56.51
CA LEU A 8 -9.85 8.33 55.62
C LEU A 8 -9.21 8.38 54.22
N LEU A 9 -8.35 9.36 53.93
CA LEU A 9 -7.39 9.24 52.82
C LEU A 9 -6.12 8.57 53.36
N SER A 10 -6.22 7.29 53.71
CA SER A 10 -5.04 6.46 53.93
C SER A 10 -4.26 6.38 52.62
N LEU A 11 -3.10 7.04 52.57
CA LEU A 11 -2.17 6.89 51.45
C LEU A 11 -1.86 5.39 51.30
N PRO A 12 -1.84 4.86 50.07
CA PRO A 12 -1.55 3.46 49.83
C PRO A 12 -0.19 3.10 50.42
N SER A 13 -0.06 1.88 50.98
CA SER A 13 1.21 1.42 51.53
C SER A 13 2.31 1.43 50.45
N PRO A 14 3.60 1.63 50.82
CA PRO A 14 4.69 1.80 49.85
C PRO A 14 4.80 0.64 48.84
N MET A 15 4.49 -0.58 49.29
CA MET A 15 4.42 -1.78 48.45
C MET A 15 3.30 -1.72 47.39
N ILE A 16 2.14 -1.15 47.76
CA ILE A 16 1.03 -0.91 46.81
C ILE A 16 1.44 0.18 45.81
N MET A 17 2.16 1.21 46.24
CA MET A 17 2.62 2.28 45.36
C MET A 17 3.64 1.81 44.32
N GLU A 18 4.60 0.96 44.70
CA GLU A 18 5.58 0.38 43.76
C GLU A 18 4.93 -0.58 42.74
N THR A 19 4.00 -1.42 43.20
CA THR A 19 3.27 -2.34 42.31
C THR A 19 2.34 -1.58 41.35
N MET A 20 1.69 -0.51 41.81
CA MET A 20 0.93 0.40 40.95
C MET A 20 1.86 1.04 39.90
N GLN A 21 3.05 1.52 40.30
CA GLN A 21 4.01 2.16 39.40
C GLN A 21 4.56 1.19 38.34
N LEU A 22 4.92 -0.04 38.72
CA LEU A 22 5.35 -1.09 37.78
C LEU A 22 4.24 -1.47 36.79
N SER A 23 2.98 -1.53 37.25
CA SER A 23 1.84 -1.82 36.38
C SER A 23 1.58 -0.70 35.36
N ILE A 24 1.74 0.56 35.76
CA ILE A 24 1.60 1.72 34.87
C ILE A 24 2.72 1.73 33.81
N ILE A 25 3.97 1.46 34.22
CA ILE A 25 5.10 1.36 33.28
C ILE A 25 4.88 0.22 32.29
N ALA A 26 4.40 -0.94 32.76
CA ALA A 26 4.06 -2.07 31.90
C ALA A 26 2.96 -1.70 30.89
N LEU A 27 1.88 -1.05 31.33
CA LEU A 27 0.79 -0.60 30.44
C LEU A 27 1.27 0.42 29.40
N ILE A 28 2.10 1.39 29.80
CA ILE A 28 2.71 2.36 28.87
C ILE A 28 3.59 1.65 27.86
N SER A 29 4.39 0.67 28.29
CA SER A 29 5.27 -0.08 27.39
C SER A 29 4.48 -0.90 26.37
N ILE A 30 3.39 -1.58 26.76
CA ILE A 30 2.57 -2.34 25.80
C ILE A 30 1.81 -1.38 24.88
N ALA A 31 1.32 -0.24 25.38
CA ALA A 31 0.69 0.78 24.54
C ALA A 31 1.67 1.34 23.50
N CYS A 32 2.93 1.61 23.87
CA CYS A 32 3.99 2.03 22.95
C CYS A 32 4.32 0.94 21.91
N LEU A 33 4.37 -0.33 22.30
CA LEU A 33 4.57 -1.46 21.40
C LEU A 33 3.41 -1.61 20.40
N MET A 34 2.17 -1.49 20.85
CA MET A 34 0.99 -1.56 19.98
C MET A 34 0.89 -0.36 19.02
N MET A 35 1.22 0.85 19.50
CA MET A 35 1.26 2.07 18.69
C MET A 35 2.31 1.98 17.58
N SER A 36 3.52 1.50 17.90
CA SER A 36 4.59 1.32 16.92
C SER A 36 4.28 0.22 15.89
N CYS A 37 3.62 -0.89 16.28
CA CYS A 37 3.17 -1.94 15.35
C CYS A 37 2.13 -1.44 14.33
N SER A 38 1.25 -0.54 14.75
CA SER A 38 0.22 0.07 13.89
C SER A 38 0.83 0.99 12.82
N MET A 39 1.94 1.66 13.13
CA MET A 39 2.61 2.54 12.17
C MET A 39 3.31 1.78 11.04
N VAL A 40 3.78 0.56 11.29
CA VAL A 40 4.42 -0.27 10.25
C VAL A 40 3.45 -0.59 9.12
N HIS A 41 2.16 -0.78 9.42
CA HIS A 41 1.13 -1.05 8.42
C HIS A 41 0.68 0.20 7.64
N ALA A 42 0.89 1.41 8.18
CA ALA A 42 0.38 2.65 7.61
C ALA A 42 1.28 3.28 6.52
N THR A 43 2.44 2.69 6.21
CA THR A 43 3.45 3.29 5.31
C THR A 43 3.41 2.81 3.86
N TYR A 44 2.39 2.07 3.44
CA TYR A 44 2.17 1.78 2.02
C TYR A 44 1.34 2.90 1.38
N THR A 45 1.99 3.98 0.96
CA THR A 45 1.33 5.00 0.14
C THR A 45 1.06 4.43 -1.26
N SER A 46 -0.16 3.93 -1.45
CA SER A 46 -0.68 3.61 -2.77
C SER A 46 -0.71 4.89 -3.61
N ILE A 47 -0.25 4.77 -4.87
CA ILE A 47 -0.38 5.87 -5.83
C ILE A 47 -1.22 5.44 -7.03
N THR A 48 -1.87 6.42 -7.66
CA THR A 48 -2.52 6.19 -8.96
C THR A 48 -1.51 6.45 -10.08
N ARG A 49 -1.26 5.45 -10.92
CA ARG A 49 -0.40 5.55 -12.10
C ARG A 49 -1.23 5.58 -13.35
N HIS A 50 -0.93 6.53 -14.23
CA HIS A 50 -1.62 6.71 -15.50
C HIS A 50 -0.76 6.22 -16.65
N TYR A 51 -1.34 5.38 -17.51
CA TYR A 51 -0.72 4.92 -18.75
C TYR A 51 -1.63 5.21 -19.94
N LYS A 52 -1.01 5.44 -21.10
CA LYS A 52 -1.71 5.54 -22.39
C LYS A 52 -1.15 4.50 -23.35
N PHE A 53 -2.04 3.66 -23.87
CA PHE A 53 -1.73 2.63 -24.84
C PHE A 53 -2.39 2.99 -26.17
N ASP A 54 -1.57 3.36 -27.15
CA ASP A 54 -1.97 3.53 -28.54
C ASP A 54 -1.68 2.20 -29.28
N ILE A 55 -2.75 1.46 -29.59
CA ILE A 55 -2.67 0.18 -30.29
C ILE A 55 -2.56 0.43 -31.78
N LYS A 56 -1.47 -0.03 -32.41
CA LYS A 56 -1.20 0.21 -33.83
C LYS A 56 -0.46 -0.96 -34.49
N MET A 57 -0.64 -1.08 -35.81
CA MET A 57 0.16 -1.98 -36.63
C MET A 57 1.58 -1.43 -36.76
N GLN A 58 2.58 -2.31 -36.61
CA GLN A 58 3.98 -1.98 -36.77
C GLN A 58 4.69 -3.11 -37.51
N ASN A 59 5.52 -2.76 -38.49
CA ASN A 59 6.39 -3.72 -39.16
C ASN A 59 7.59 -4.01 -38.25
N VAL A 60 7.78 -5.29 -37.90
CA VAL A 60 8.85 -5.76 -37.04
C VAL A 60 9.63 -6.85 -37.76
N THR A 61 10.95 -6.70 -37.81
CA THR A 61 11.87 -7.67 -38.42
C THR A 61 12.51 -8.53 -37.34
N ARG A 62 12.36 -9.86 -37.46
CA ARG A 62 13.06 -10.84 -36.62
C ARG A 62 13.49 -12.02 -37.46
N LEU A 63 14.70 -12.52 -37.22
CA LEU A 63 15.26 -13.70 -37.92
C LEU A 63 15.11 -13.57 -39.45
N CYS A 64 15.43 -12.39 -39.99
CA CYS A 64 15.33 -12.05 -41.42
C CYS A 64 13.90 -12.07 -42.02
N SER A 65 12.86 -12.13 -41.19
CA SER A 65 11.46 -12.03 -41.62
C SER A 65 10.83 -10.75 -41.07
N THR A 66 10.23 -9.94 -41.95
CA THR A 66 9.46 -8.76 -41.58
C THR A 66 7.98 -9.10 -41.58
N LYS A 67 7.30 -8.84 -40.45
CA LYS A 67 5.86 -9.03 -40.32
C LYS A 67 5.21 -7.78 -39.75
N SER A 68 4.02 -7.46 -40.23
CA SER A 68 3.19 -6.43 -39.62
C SER A 68 2.44 -7.03 -38.45
N ILE A 69 2.66 -6.51 -37.24
CA ILE A 69 2.08 -7.03 -36.00
C ILE A 69 1.40 -5.91 -35.22
N VAL A 70 0.42 -6.27 -34.39
CA VAL A 70 -0.20 -5.35 -33.44
C VAL A 70 0.78 -5.05 -32.31
N THR A 71 0.96 -3.78 -31.99
CA THR A 71 1.87 -3.32 -30.93
C THR A 71 1.20 -2.29 -30.03
N VAL A 72 1.73 -2.15 -28.81
CA VAL A 72 1.37 -1.06 -27.91
C VAL A 72 2.43 0.03 -28.06
N ASN A 73 1.99 1.25 -28.40
CA ASN A 73 2.86 2.41 -28.59
C ASN A 73 3.94 2.21 -29.68
N GLY A 74 3.76 1.25 -30.59
CA GLY A 74 4.74 0.95 -31.66
C GLY A 74 5.92 0.12 -31.20
N GLN A 75 5.88 -0.41 -29.98
CA GLN A 75 6.96 -1.16 -29.37
C GLN A 75 6.65 -2.65 -29.37
N PHE A 76 7.66 -3.45 -29.67
CA PHE A 76 7.62 -4.89 -29.54
C PHE A 76 8.91 -5.41 -28.88
N PRO A 77 8.86 -5.98 -27.67
CA PRO A 77 7.68 -6.11 -26.79
C PRO A 77 7.06 -4.75 -26.42
N GLY A 78 5.79 -4.76 -26.00
CA GLY A 78 5.11 -3.55 -25.54
C GLY A 78 5.79 -2.92 -24.30
N PRO A 79 5.44 -1.68 -23.95
CA PRO A 79 6.04 -0.99 -22.82
C PRO A 79 5.71 -1.71 -21.49
N ARG A 80 6.69 -1.76 -20.60
CA ARG A 80 6.54 -2.38 -19.28
C ARG A 80 5.61 -1.55 -18.40
N VAL A 81 4.58 -2.19 -17.83
CA VAL A 81 3.76 -1.62 -16.76
C VAL A 81 4.39 -1.95 -15.42
N VAL A 82 4.57 -0.93 -14.57
CA VAL A 82 5.24 -1.08 -13.26
C VAL A 82 4.33 -0.53 -12.18
N ALA A 83 3.96 -1.38 -11.23
CA ALA A 83 3.12 -1.05 -10.11
C ALA A 83 3.69 -1.68 -8.83
N ARG A 84 3.39 -1.08 -7.69
CA ARG A 84 3.56 -1.71 -6.38
C ARG A 84 2.22 -2.28 -5.93
N GLU A 85 2.27 -3.19 -4.97
CA GLU A 85 1.04 -3.65 -4.31
C GLU A 85 0.26 -2.45 -3.74
N GLY A 86 -1.05 -2.47 -3.94
CA GLY A 86 -1.94 -1.37 -3.57
C GLY A 86 -2.03 -0.22 -4.57
N ASP A 87 -1.11 -0.06 -5.53
CA ASP A 87 -1.18 1.01 -6.53
C ASP A 87 -2.44 0.85 -7.42
N ARG A 88 -3.06 1.98 -7.80
CA ARG A 88 -4.16 2.01 -8.77
C ARG A 88 -3.63 2.29 -10.16
N LEU A 89 -3.93 1.42 -11.13
CA LEU A 89 -3.57 1.64 -12.53
C LEU A 89 -4.76 2.19 -13.32
N VAL A 90 -4.57 3.33 -13.99
CA VAL A 90 -5.55 3.91 -14.93
C VAL A 90 -4.94 3.91 -16.32
N ILE A 91 -5.42 3.01 -17.17
CA ILE A 91 -4.82 2.75 -18.48
C ILE A 91 -5.82 3.12 -19.57
N LYS A 92 -5.54 4.22 -20.27
CA LYS A 92 -6.35 4.67 -21.41
C LYS A 92 -5.85 3.96 -22.66
N VAL A 93 -6.73 3.17 -23.26
CA VAL A 93 -6.44 2.43 -24.49
C VAL A 93 -7.10 3.14 -25.67
N ALA A 94 -6.33 3.42 -26.71
CA ALA A 94 -6.81 3.95 -27.98
C ALA A 94 -6.49 2.93 -29.07
N ASN A 95 -7.54 2.42 -29.73
CA ASN A 95 -7.40 1.47 -30.82
C ASN A 95 -7.26 2.20 -32.15
N HIS A 96 -6.12 2.09 -32.81
CA HIS A 96 -5.87 2.64 -34.16
C HIS A 96 -5.78 1.54 -35.23
N VAL A 97 -6.09 0.28 -34.87
CA VAL A 97 -6.20 -0.81 -35.85
C VAL A 97 -7.66 -1.06 -36.22
N GLN A 98 -7.88 -1.67 -37.39
CA GLN A 98 -9.23 -1.90 -37.92
C GLN A 98 -10.01 -2.95 -37.12
N ASN A 99 -9.32 -3.92 -36.52
CA ASN A 99 -9.94 -5.00 -35.76
C ASN A 99 -10.28 -4.57 -34.33
N ASN A 100 -11.29 -5.20 -33.75
CA ASN A 100 -11.62 -5.04 -32.34
C ASN A 100 -10.51 -5.63 -31.46
N ILE A 101 -10.13 -4.91 -30.40
CA ILE A 101 -9.04 -5.27 -29.50
C ILE A 101 -9.54 -5.32 -28.05
N THR A 102 -9.11 -6.35 -27.32
CA THR A 102 -9.26 -6.49 -25.87
C THR A 102 -7.89 -6.60 -25.23
N ILE A 103 -7.70 -5.99 -24.06
CA ILE A 103 -6.48 -6.14 -23.26
C ILE A 103 -6.79 -7.00 -22.04
N HIS A 104 -5.98 -8.04 -21.84
CA HIS A 104 -6.05 -8.92 -20.69
C HIS A 104 -4.82 -8.73 -19.79
N TRP A 105 -5.08 -8.52 -18.50
CA TRP A 105 -4.04 -8.46 -17.47
C TRP A 105 -3.83 -9.85 -16.90
N HIS A 106 -2.84 -10.56 -17.42
CA HIS A 106 -2.53 -11.90 -16.93
C HIS A 106 -2.09 -11.84 -15.45
N GLY A 107 -2.74 -12.62 -14.60
CA GLY A 107 -2.38 -12.76 -13.18
C GLY A 107 -2.86 -11.63 -12.26
N ILE A 108 -3.65 -10.67 -12.74
CA ILE A 108 -4.31 -9.68 -11.88
C ILE A 108 -5.64 -10.24 -11.39
N ARG A 109 -5.85 -10.20 -10.07
CA ARG A 109 -7.06 -10.66 -9.38
C ARG A 109 -8.05 -9.52 -9.16
#